data_AF-A0A5N0TIC6-F1
#
_entry.id   AF-A0A5N0TIC6-F1
#
_cell.length_a   1.000
_cell.length_b   1.000
_cell.length_c   1.000
_cell.angle_alpha   90.00
_cell.angle_beta   90.00
_cell.angle_gamma   90.00
#
_symmetry.space_group_name_H-M   'P 1'
#
loop_
_entity.id
_entity.type
_entity.pdbx_description
1 polymer ?
#
loop_
_entity_poly.entity_id
_entity_poly.type
_entity_poly.pdbx_seq_one_letter_code
_entity_poly.pdbx_strand_id
1 'polypeptide(L)'
;MAELIVTLPATLAHAILDRLTRQASAVKDVRERARVVAGAGGAAGAGVEEECLARADQERLIGVDDEPSPAEVLASDERTTDQIRADLLADMLLTTTPGTDPHLPGDGAGGLGAIRAVVQVTVPVLTLLGQSDLPADLTGTSPIDGPTARKLAGNAPGLDRILTHPITGAVLTTDRYQPTADLKRFLRGRDHRCRFPGCRMPAIRSDIDHTRDFALGGTTDAGNLAHLCRGHHTLKHATPWRVKQLAAGILEWTSPAGHTYTDHPPGPALPGTTAASLTGTAASRPPGASEPRDTGRPSVTFTPDGDPPPF
;
A
#
# COMPACT_ATOMS: atom_id res chain seq x y z
N MET A 1 -13.06 3.38 17.03
CA MET A 1 -14.03 2.55 17.80
C MET A 1 -15.28 2.33 16.97
N ALA A 2 -15.99 1.22 17.17
CA ALA A 2 -17.27 0.91 16.54
C ALA A 2 -18.17 0.17 17.55
N GLU A 3 -19.48 0.25 17.40
CA GLU A 3 -20.44 -0.35 18.34
C GLU A 3 -21.12 -1.59 17.75
N LEU A 4 -21.12 -2.69 18.50
CA LEU A 4 -21.91 -3.88 18.21
C LEU A 4 -23.11 -3.94 19.15
N ILE A 5 -24.29 -3.58 18.66
CA ILE A 5 -25.53 -3.56 19.43
C ILE A 5 -26.35 -4.81 19.09
N VAL A 6 -26.81 -5.54 20.11
CA VAL A 6 -27.64 -6.75 19.94
C VAL A 6 -28.93 -6.61 20.77
N THR A 7 -30.07 -6.51 20.08
CA THR A 7 -31.39 -6.44 20.73
C THR A 7 -31.89 -7.84 21.06
N LEU A 8 -32.08 -8.14 22.35
CA LEU A 8 -32.46 -9.46 22.86
C LEU A 8 -33.63 -9.35 23.87
N PRO A 9 -34.37 -10.44 24.13
CA PRO A 9 -35.22 -10.54 25.32
C PRO A 9 -34.44 -10.19 26.59
N ALA A 10 -35.03 -9.35 27.46
CA ALA A 10 -34.33 -8.77 28.60
C ALA A 10 -33.66 -9.82 29.53
N THR A 11 -34.32 -10.97 29.73
CA THR A 11 -33.77 -12.09 30.51
C THR A 11 -32.45 -12.63 29.93
N LEU A 12 -32.33 -12.73 28.61
CA LEU A 12 -31.11 -13.18 27.93
C LEU A 12 -30.03 -12.09 27.97
N ALA A 13 -30.40 -10.83 27.73
CA ALA A 13 -29.48 -9.69 27.83
C ALA A 13 -28.85 -9.58 29.23
N HIS A 14 -29.66 -9.66 30.29
CA HIS A 14 -29.17 -9.65 31.67
C HIS A 14 -28.33 -10.89 32.00
N ALA A 15 -28.73 -12.10 31.57
CA ALA A 15 -27.96 -13.33 31.81
C ALA A 15 -26.59 -13.33 31.11
N ILE A 16 -26.48 -12.76 29.91
CA ILE A 16 -25.21 -12.57 29.21
C ILE A 16 -24.33 -11.58 29.96
N LEU A 17 -24.88 -10.42 30.36
CA LEU A 17 -24.13 -9.39 31.09
C LEU A 17 -23.63 -9.89 32.45
N ASP A 18 -24.47 -10.64 33.18
CA ASP A 18 -24.15 -11.30 34.44
C ASP A 18 -23.02 -12.34 34.28
N ARG A 19 -23.12 -13.22 33.26
CA ARG A 19 -22.08 -14.19 32.91
C ARG A 19 -20.74 -13.50 32.59
N LEU A 20 -20.75 -12.49 31.71
CA LEU A 20 -19.55 -11.73 31.36
C LEU A 20 -18.95 -11.04 32.60
N THR A 21 -19.79 -10.53 33.50
CA THR A 21 -19.33 -9.89 34.75
C THR A 21 -18.65 -10.89 35.69
N ARG A 22 -19.22 -12.08 35.90
CA ARG A 22 -18.54 -13.16 36.66
C ARG A 22 -17.20 -13.56 36.05
N GLN A 23 -17.14 -13.70 34.73
CA GLN A 23 -15.90 -14.08 34.05
C GLN A 23 -14.84 -12.96 34.11
N ALA A 24 -15.24 -11.69 34.01
CA ALA A 24 -14.34 -10.56 34.17
C ALA A 24 -13.77 -10.44 35.61
N SER A 25 -14.57 -10.75 36.63
CA SER A 25 -14.07 -10.88 38.01
C SER A 25 -13.06 -12.03 38.12
N ALA A 26 -13.36 -13.22 37.58
CA ALA A 26 -12.44 -14.35 37.63
C ALA A 26 -11.08 -14.05 36.96
N VAL A 27 -11.07 -13.32 35.84
CA VAL A 27 -9.82 -12.83 35.19
C VAL A 27 -9.04 -11.91 36.13
N LYS A 28 -9.71 -10.95 36.80
CA LYS A 28 -9.08 -10.07 37.79
C LYS A 28 -8.52 -10.83 38.99
N ASP A 29 -9.21 -11.87 39.46
CA ASP A 29 -8.73 -12.71 40.56
C ASP A 29 -7.45 -13.48 40.19
N VAL A 30 -7.30 -13.92 38.93
CA VAL A 30 -6.04 -14.55 38.46
C VAL A 30 -4.92 -13.51 38.36
N ARG A 31 -5.21 -12.32 37.81
CA ARG A 31 -4.27 -11.17 37.76
C ARG A 31 -3.76 -10.77 39.15
N GLU A 32 -4.64 -10.69 40.15
CA GLU A 32 -4.22 -10.30 41.50
C GLU A 32 -3.38 -11.39 42.19
N ARG A 33 -3.68 -12.68 41.94
CA ARG A 33 -2.77 -13.78 42.34
C ARG A 33 -1.40 -13.69 41.65
N ALA A 34 -1.35 -13.35 40.36
CA ALA A 34 -0.09 -13.15 39.65
C ALA A 34 0.73 -11.98 40.23
N ARG A 35 0.07 -10.87 40.61
CA ARG A 35 0.70 -9.72 41.30
C ARG A 35 1.32 -10.12 42.64
N VAL A 36 0.61 -10.89 43.45
CA VAL A 36 1.14 -11.39 44.75
C VAL A 36 2.37 -12.29 44.54
N VAL A 37 2.35 -13.17 43.53
CA VAL A 37 3.50 -14.03 43.19
C VAL A 37 4.70 -13.21 42.71
N ALA A 38 4.49 -12.25 41.80
CA ALA A 38 5.57 -11.38 41.31
C ALA A 38 6.18 -10.51 42.43
N GLY A 39 5.34 -9.96 43.31
CA GLY A 39 5.80 -9.18 44.47
C GLY A 39 6.58 -10.01 45.50
N ALA A 40 6.23 -11.29 45.69
CA ALA A 40 6.97 -12.19 46.57
C ALA A 40 8.37 -12.53 46.04
N GLY A 41 8.54 -12.65 44.72
CA GLY A 41 9.84 -12.92 44.09
C GLY A 41 10.91 -11.86 44.38
N GLY A 42 10.51 -10.59 44.49
CA GLY A 42 11.41 -9.47 44.78
C GLY A 42 11.95 -9.41 46.22
N ALA A 43 11.39 -10.20 47.15
CA ALA A 43 11.71 -10.12 48.58
C ALA A 43 12.74 -11.15 49.08
N ALA A 44 13.07 -12.16 48.27
CA ALA A 44 13.90 -13.31 48.68
C ALA A 44 15.42 -13.16 48.40
N GLY A 45 15.88 -11.96 48.05
CA GLY A 45 17.25 -11.70 47.56
C GLY A 45 18.28 -11.24 48.60
N ALA A 46 18.38 -11.89 49.76
CA ALA A 46 19.37 -11.52 50.79
C ALA A 46 19.85 -12.72 51.64
N GLY A 47 21.06 -13.23 51.35
CA GLY A 47 21.68 -14.39 52.01
C GLY A 47 21.27 -15.74 51.38
N VAL A 48 22.10 -16.78 51.37
CA VAL A 48 23.42 -17.01 52.02
C VAL A 48 24.27 -17.94 51.12
N GLU A 49 25.60 -17.72 51.08
CA GLU A 49 26.77 -18.57 50.65
C GLU A 49 26.58 -19.76 49.65
N GLU A 50 27.34 -19.90 48.55
CA GLU A 50 28.80 -20.23 48.43
C GLU A 50 29.14 -21.67 48.92
N GLU A 51 29.87 -22.56 48.24
CA GLU A 51 30.62 -22.57 46.94
C GLU A 51 30.09 -23.77 46.07
N CYS A 52 30.67 -24.40 45.02
CA CYS A 52 31.97 -24.36 44.30
C CYS A 52 31.79 -24.91 42.85
N LEU A 53 32.35 -24.24 41.82
CA LEU A 53 33.12 -24.80 40.67
C LEU A 53 33.22 -23.80 39.49
N ALA A 54 34.25 -23.94 38.64
CA ALA A 54 34.89 -22.78 38.02
C ALA A 54 34.98 -22.74 36.47
N ARG A 55 34.70 -21.54 35.92
CA ARG A 55 35.36 -20.87 34.76
C ARG A 55 35.40 -21.56 33.37
N ALA A 56 34.40 -21.26 32.54
CA ALA A 56 34.46 -20.96 31.08
C ALA A 56 33.04 -20.62 30.61
N ASP A 57 32.72 -19.65 29.72
CA ASP A 57 33.56 -18.68 28.98
C ASP A 57 32.88 -17.29 28.94
N GLN A 58 33.58 -16.28 28.42
CA GLN A 58 33.23 -14.85 28.55
C GLN A 58 32.57 -14.25 27.29
N GLU A 59 31.41 -14.77 26.87
CA GLU A 59 30.63 -14.20 25.75
C GLU A 59 29.35 -13.49 26.23
N ARG A 60 29.40 -12.16 26.35
CA ARG A 60 28.27 -11.31 26.72
C ARG A 60 28.01 -10.23 25.66
N LEU A 61 27.45 -10.60 24.51
CA LEU A 61 27.02 -9.62 23.50
C LEU A 61 26.02 -10.17 22.46
N ILE A 62 24.77 -10.33 22.88
CA ILE A 62 23.54 -9.97 22.16
C ILE A 62 22.46 -9.80 23.24
N GLY A 63 21.69 -8.71 23.17
CA GLY A 63 20.50 -8.58 24.00
C GLY A 63 19.41 -9.50 23.45
N VAL A 64 19.06 -10.54 24.20
CA VAL A 64 17.72 -11.11 24.09
C VAL A 64 16.82 -10.09 24.79
N ASP A 65 15.84 -9.53 24.08
CA ASP A 65 14.82 -8.72 24.72
C ASP A 65 14.07 -9.61 25.73
N ASP A 66 14.04 -9.19 27.00
CA ASP A 66 13.33 -9.90 28.07
C ASP A 66 11.82 -9.84 27.79
N GLU A 67 11.30 -10.80 27.00
CA GLU A 67 9.86 -10.94 26.81
C GLU A 67 9.23 -11.26 28.17
N PRO A 68 8.38 -10.36 28.72
CA PRO A 68 7.85 -10.52 30.06
C PRO A 68 7.06 -11.82 30.14
N SER A 69 7.29 -12.60 31.20
CA SER A 69 6.66 -13.91 31.34
C SER A 69 5.14 -13.78 31.34
N PRO A 70 4.39 -14.85 30.99
CA PRO A 70 2.93 -14.82 31.02
C PRO A 70 2.35 -14.41 32.38
N ALA A 71 3.08 -14.59 33.49
CA ALA A 71 2.70 -14.12 34.81
C ALA A 71 2.89 -12.61 34.98
N GLU A 72 3.98 -12.03 34.48
CA GLU A 72 4.27 -10.60 34.53
C GLU A 72 3.35 -9.81 33.60
N VAL A 73 3.04 -10.32 32.40
CA VAL A 73 2.01 -9.76 31.51
C VAL A 73 0.65 -9.74 32.19
N LEU A 74 0.28 -10.80 32.90
CA LEU A 74 -1.00 -10.86 33.60
C LEU A 74 -1.04 -9.98 34.87
N ALA A 75 0.10 -9.77 35.53
CA ALA A 75 0.23 -8.89 36.68
C ALA A 75 0.22 -7.39 36.30
N SER A 76 0.85 -7.06 35.17
CA SER A 76 0.94 -5.69 34.62
C SER A 76 -0.30 -5.23 33.84
N ASP A 77 -1.22 -6.14 33.51
CA ASP A 77 -2.55 -5.77 33.01
C ASP A 77 -3.24 -4.77 33.96
N GLU A 78 -3.81 -3.72 33.40
CA GLU A 78 -4.47 -2.63 34.13
C GLU A 78 -5.99 -2.60 33.90
N ARG A 79 -6.52 -3.35 32.91
CA ARG A 79 -7.87 -3.18 32.34
C ARG A 79 -9.02 -3.12 33.35
N THR A 80 -10.02 -2.28 33.03
CA THR A 80 -11.26 -2.13 33.78
C THR A 80 -12.16 -3.36 33.62
N THR A 81 -13.20 -3.48 34.46
CA THR A 81 -14.17 -4.57 34.32
C THR A 81 -14.87 -4.53 32.96
N ASP A 82 -15.13 -3.33 32.42
CA ASP A 82 -15.87 -3.16 31.17
C ASP A 82 -15.03 -3.48 29.94
N GLN A 83 -13.73 -3.13 29.98
CA GLN A 83 -12.77 -3.57 28.98
C GLN A 83 -12.67 -5.11 28.96
N ILE A 84 -12.51 -5.75 30.12
CA ILE A 84 -12.44 -7.22 30.20
C ILE A 84 -13.77 -7.87 29.76
N ARG A 85 -14.94 -7.27 30.05
CA ARG A 85 -16.24 -7.76 29.55
C ARG A 85 -16.36 -7.64 28.04
N ALA A 86 -15.84 -6.56 27.44
CA ALA A 86 -15.81 -6.39 25.98
C ALA A 86 -14.85 -7.39 25.32
N ASP A 87 -13.65 -7.57 25.87
CA ASP A 87 -12.66 -8.54 25.39
C ASP A 87 -13.20 -9.97 25.43
N LEU A 88 -13.83 -10.39 26.55
CA LEU A 88 -14.45 -11.71 26.70
C LEU A 88 -15.63 -11.93 25.75
N LEU A 89 -16.45 -10.90 25.50
CA LEU A 89 -17.55 -10.98 24.56
C LEU A 89 -17.03 -11.11 23.11
N ALA A 90 -16.01 -10.33 22.75
CA ALA A 90 -15.38 -10.40 21.44
C ALA A 90 -14.70 -11.77 21.20
N ASP A 91 -13.93 -12.26 22.17
CA ASP A 91 -13.29 -13.58 22.12
C ASP A 91 -14.32 -14.69 21.90
N MET A 92 -15.41 -14.71 22.69
CA MET A 92 -16.50 -15.68 22.47
C MET A 92 -17.13 -15.58 21.09
N LEU A 93 -17.45 -14.38 20.60
CA LEU A 93 -18.11 -14.19 19.31
C LEU A 93 -17.20 -14.49 18.11
N LEU A 94 -15.87 -14.40 18.28
CA LEU A 94 -14.89 -14.67 17.23
C LEU A 94 -14.39 -16.14 17.21
N THR A 95 -14.40 -16.82 18.37
CA THR A 95 -13.84 -18.19 18.50
C THR A 95 -14.89 -19.29 18.65
N THR A 96 -16.13 -18.99 19.08
CA THR A 96 -17.16 -20.02 19.29
C THR A 96 -17.71 -20.56 17.97
N THR A 97 -17.61 -21.87 17.74
CA THR A 97 -18.34 -22.54 16.66
C THR A 97 -19.83 -22.68 17.02
N PRO A 98 -20.77 -22.10 16.25
CA PRO A 98 -22.20 -22.28 16.49
C PRO A 98 -22.64 -23.72 16.18
N GLY A 99 -23.20 -24.40 17.18
CA GLY A 99 -23.55 -25.84 17.13
C GLY A 99 -24.80 -26.20 16.31
N THR A 100 -25.20 -25.38 15.35
CA THR A 100 -26.34 -25.66 14.46
C THR A 100 -25.89 -26.47 13.24
N ASP A 101 -25.60 -27.75 13.47
CA ASP A 101 -25.65 -28.76 12.41
C ASP A 101 -26.52 -29.94 12.87
N PRO A 102 -27.57 -30.33 12.11
CA PRO A 102 -28.37 -31.51 12.44
C PRO A 102 -27.65 -32.85 12.18
N HIS A 103 -26.49 -32.84 11.53
CA HIS A 103 -25.68 -34.04 11.29
C HIS A 103 -24.24 -33.82 11.77
N LEU A 104 -23.83 -34.55 12.82
CA LEU A 104 -22.40 -34.66 13.17
C LEU A 104 -22.15 -35.79 14.17
N PRO A 105 -21.42 -36.84 13.75
CA PRO A 105 -20.31 -37.33 14.56
C PRO A 105 -19.04 -37.57 13.71
N GLY A 106 -18.26 -36.53 13.45
CA GLY A 106 -16.88 -36.62 12.92
C GLY A 106 -16.43 -35.51 11.96
N ASP A 107 -17.36 -34.89 11.23
CA ASP A 107 -17.13 -34.12 10.00
C ASP A 107 -17.10 -32.58 10.16
N GLY A 108 -16.37 -32.09 11.17
CA GLY A 108 -15.88 -30.70 11.22
C GLY A 108 -16.87 -29.65 11.76
N ALA A 109 -16.79 -28.43 11.22
CA ALA A 109 -17.60 -27.30 11.65
C ALA A 109 -18.75 -27.07 10.65
N GLY A 110 -19.98 -27.25 11.12
CA GLY A 110 -21.20 -27.22 10.31
C GLY A 110 -21.56 -25.86 9.70
N GLY A 111 -22.72 -25.79 9.04
CA GLY A 111 -23.09 -24.72 8.11
C GLY A 111 -22.89 -23.26 8.59
N LEU A 112 -23.14 -22.95 9.87
CA LEU A 112 -22.86 -21.60 10.42
C LEU A 112 -21.40 -21.41 10.87
N GLY A 113 -20.67 -22.48 11.24
CA GLY A 113 -19.26 -22.43 11.61
C GLY A 113 -18.31 -22.23 10.43
N ALA A 114 -18.78 -22.48 9.20
CA ALA A 114 -18.09 -22.14 7.96
C ALA A 114 -18.08 -20.62 7.66
N ILE A 115 -18.99 -19.84 8.27
CA ILE A 115 -19.08 -18.39 8.06
C ILE A 115 -17.97 -17.69 8.84
N ARG A 116 -17.09 -16.96 8.13
CA ARG A 116 -16.02 -16.17 8.73
C ARG A 116 -16.26 -14.67 8.54
N ALA A 117 -16.00 -13.90 9.58
CA ALA A 117 -15.94 -12.45 9.48
C ALA A 117 -14.72 -12.04 8.63
N VAL A 118 -14.90 -11.04 7.77
CA VAL A 118 -13.83 -10.45 6.95
C VAL A 118 -13.77 -8.96 7.25
N VAL A 119 -12.58 -8.47 7.63
CA VAL A 119 -12.32 -7.06 7.90
C VAL A 119 -11.24 -6.54 6.96
N GLN A 120 -11.38 -5.30 6.49
CA GLN A 120 -10.38 -4.63 5.64
C GLN A 120 -9.79 -3.44 6.39
N VAL A 121 -8.50 -3.51 6.69
CA VAL A 121 -7.74 -2.47 7.39
C VAL A 121 -6.70 -1.86 6.46
N THR A 122 -6.66 -0.53 6.37
CA THR A 122 -5.61 0.23 5.69
C THR A 122 -4.67 0.83 6.73
N VAL A 123 -3.46 0.28 6.86
CA VAL A 123 -2.45 0.72 7.85
C VAL A 123 -1.40 1.61 7.17
N PRO A 124 -1.12 2.84 7.66
CA PRO A 124 0.03 3.59 7.20
C PRO A 124 1.33 2.81 7.48
N VAL A 125 2.23 2.72 6.50
CA VAL A 125 3.40 1.82 6.60
C VAL A 125 4.31 2.14 7.80
N LEU A 126 4.43 3.42 8.19
CA LEU A 126 5.19 3.80 9.38
C LEU A 126 4.50 3.37 10.68
N THR A 127 3.17 3.41 10.74
CA THR A 127 2.39 2.86 11.87
C THR A 127 2.53 1.34 11.97
N LEU A 128 2.53 0.64 10.83
CA LEU A 128 2.76 -0.81 10.77
C LEU A 128 4.16 -1.18 11.29
N LEU A 129 5.16 -0.35 11.01
CA LEU A 129 6.55 -0.51 11.48
C LEU A 129 6.82 0.06 12.90
N GLY A 130 5.80 0.57 13.59
CA GLY A 130 5.96 1.19 14.92
C GLY A 130 6.74 2.51 14.92
N GLN A 131 6.94 3.13 13.75
CA GLN A 131 7.65 4.41 13.55
C GLN A 131 6.69 5.61 13.49
N SER A 132 5.40 5.43 13.81
CA SER A 132 4.39 6.48 13.81
C SER A 132 3.15 6.07 14.60
N ASP A 133 2.52 7.05 15.25
CA ASP A 133 1.24 6.92 15.95
C ASP A 133 0.04 7.36 15.09
N LEU A 134 0.23 7.59 13.78
CA LEU A 134 -0.88 7.83 12.86
C LEU A 134 -1.86 6.65 12.88
N PRO A 135 -3.18 6.87 13.02
CA PRO A 135 -4.15 5.78 13.15
C PRO A 135 -4.32 5.01 11.84
N ALA A 136 -4.77 3.77 11.94
CA ALA A 136 -5.15 2.95 10.79
C ALA A 136 -6.66 3.04 10.53
N ASP A 137 -7.06 2.91 9.28
CA ASP A 137 -8.46 2.96 8.85
C ASP A 137 -9.06 1.54 8.79
N LEU A 138 -10.17 1.30 9.48
CA LEU A 138 -10.95 0.07 9.42
C LEU A 138 -12.20 0.36 8.58
N THR A 139 -12.23 -0.19 7.37
CA THR A 139 -13.13 0.19 6.28
C THR A 139 -14.60 0.26 6.74
N GLY A 140 -15.20 1.45 6.65
CA GLY A 140 -16.59 1.68 7.01
C GLY A 140 -16.85 1.99 8.50
N THR A 141 -15.81 2.18 9.31
CA THR A 141 -15.92 2.49 10.76
C THR A 141 -15.00 3.65 11.15
N SER A 142 -14.92 3.99 12.45
CA SER A 142 -13.90 4.96 12.91
C SER A 142 -12.51 4.32 13.00
N PRO A 143 -11.42 5.10 12.92
CA PRO A 143 -10.05 4.58 12.97
C PRO A 143 -9.73 3.73 14.20
N ILE A 144 -8.69 2.91 14.05
CA ILE A 144 -8.10 2.04 15.08
C ILE A 144 -6.65 2.43 15.37
N ASP A 145 -6.17 2.07 16.56
CA ASP A 145 -4.81 2.35 17.02
C ASP A 145 -3.74 1.48 16.33
N GLY A 146 -2.49 1.96 16.34
CA GLY A 146 -1.35 1.25 15.77
C GLY A 146 -1.11 -0.15 16.34
N PRO A 147 -1.09 -0.35 17.68
CA PRO A 147 -1.00 -1.68 18.28
C PRO A 147 -2.07 -2.69 17.80
N THR A 148 -3.35 -2.29 17.78
CA THR A 148 -4.44 -3.13 17.26
C THR A 148 -4.29 -3.40 15.77
N ALA A 149 -3.93 -2.39 14.98
CA ALA A 149 -3.67 -2.55 13.55
C ALA A 149 -2.52 -3.54 13.27
N ARG A 150 -1.44 -3.49 14.06
CA ARG A 150 -0.33 -4.45 13.97
C ARG A 150 -0.76 -5.87 14.36
N LYS A 151 -1.57 -6.04 15.40
CA LYS A 151 -2.16 -7.35 15.78
C LYS A 151 -3.04 -7.93 14.67
N LEU A 152 -3.87 -7.12 14.02
CA LEU A 152 -4.69 -7.57 12.89
C LEU A 152 -3.85 -7.92 11.66
N ALA A 153 -2.86 -7.10 11.32
CA ALA A 153 -1.95 -7.35 10.20
C ALA A 153 -1.08 -8.60 10.39
N GLY A 154 -0.61 -8.86 11.62
CA GLY A 154 0.18 -10.06 11.94
C GLY A 154 -0.61 -11.38 11.89
N ASN A 155 -1.94 -11.32 11.99
CA ASN A 155 -2.84 -12.47 11.82
C ASN A 155 -3.50 -12.52 10.42
N ALA A 156 -3.16 -11.59 9.52
CA ALA A 156 -3.72 -11.58 8.17
C ALA A 156 -3.06 -12.65 7.28
N PRO A 157 -3.82 -13.37 6.43
CA PRO A 157 -3.26 -14.37 5.51
C PRO A 157 -2.45 -13.77 4.35
N GLY A 158 -2.37 -12.44 4.26
CA GLY A 158 -1.62 -11.67 3.26
C GLY A 158 -1.88 -10.18 3.41
N LEU A 159 -1.01 -9.36 2.82
CA LEU A 159 -1.09 -7.89 2.83
C LEU A 159 -0.96 -7.35 1.41
N ASP A 160 -1.94 -6.56 0.95
CA ASP A 160 -1.82 -5.77 -0.29
C ASP A 160 -1.06 -4.48 0.01
N ARG A 161 -0.01 -4.15 -0.76
CA ARG A 161 0.60 -2.82 -0.69
C ARG A 161 -0.10 -1.86 -1.63
N ILE A 162 -0.44 -0.69 -1.10
CA ILE A 162 -1.07 0.40 -1.83
C ILE A 162 -0.19 1.64 -1.66
N LEU A 163 0.28 2.22 -2.77
CA LEU A 163 0.96 3.52 -2.75
C LEU A 163 -0.03 4.61 -3.18
N THR A 164 -0.15 5.65 -2.36
CA THR A 164 -1.07 6.77 -2.58
C THR A 164 -0.31 8.08 -2.83
N HIS A 165 -0.92 9.01 -3.56
CA HIS A 165 -0.36 10.33 -3.79
C HIS A 165 -0.49 11.21 -2.54
N PRO A 166 0.60 11.79 -2.00
CA PRO A 166 0.62 12.36 -0.63
C PRO A 166 -0.28 13.58 -0.41
N ILE A 167 -0.73 14.25 -1.49
CA ILE A 167 -1.60 15.45 -1.40
C ILE A 167 -3.07 15.11 -1.68
N THR A 168 -3.36 13.99 -2.37
CA THR A 168 -4.71 13.71 -2.90
C THR A 168 -5.26 12.32 -2.57
N GLY A 169 -4.49 11.45 -1.89
CA GLY A 169 -4.88 10.09 -1.54
C GLY A 169 -4.98 9.10 -2.71
N ALA A 170 -4.99 9.58 -3.95
CA ALA A 170 -5.21 8.77 -5.16
C ALA A 170 -4.20 7.62 -5.28
N VAL A 171 -4.69 6.40 -5.56
CA VAL A 171 -3.85 5.20 -5.66
C VAL A 171 -3.00 5.22 -6.94
N LEU A 172 -1.68 5.08 -6.78
CA LEU A 172 -0.66 5.11 -7.84
C LEU A 172 -0.13 3.71 -8.21
N THR A 173 -0.09 2.79 -7.23
CA THR A 173 0.40 1.41 -7.36
C THR A 173 -0.45 0.47 -6.52
N THR A 174 -0.71 -0.72 -7.04
CA THR A 174 -1.27 -1.87 -6.30
C THR A 174 -0.63 -3.16 -6.79
N ASP A 175 -0.54 -4.17 -5.92
CA ASP A 175 -0.02 -5.50 -6.30
C ASP A 175 -1.09 -6.37 -7.04
N ARG A 176 -2.33 -5.86 -7.21
CA ARG A 176 -3.43 -6.55 -7.92
C ARG A 176 -3.34 -6.37 -9.44
N TYR A 177 -3.74 -7.38 -10.23
CA TYR A 177 -3.73 -7.30 -11.70
C TYR A 177 -4.60 -6.17 -12.28
N GLN A 178 -5.82 -5.98 -11.75
CA GLN A 178 -6.72 -4.95 -12.26
C GLN A 178 -6.38 -3.56 -11.67
N PRO A 179 -6.14 -2.53 -12.50
CA PRO A 179 -5.91 -1.17 -12.01
C PRO A 179 -7.12 -0.61 -11.23
N THR A 180 -6.86 0.19 -10.20
CA THR A 180 -7.91 0.85 -9.38
C THR A 180 -8.66 1.93 -10.17
N ALA A 181 -9.77 2.42 -9.62
CA ALA A 181 -10.55 3.50 -10.25
C ALA A 181 -9.73 4.80 -10.42
N ASP A 182 -8.92 5.15 -9.43
CA ASP A 182 -8.03 6.32 -9.47
C ASP A 182 -6.90 6.15 -10.48
N LEU A 183 -6.26 4.97 -10.51
CA LEU A 183 -5.21 4.68 -11.48
C LEU A 183 -5.78 4.70 -12.91
N LYS A 184 -6.99 4.17 -13.13
CA LYS A 184 -7.74 4.30 -14.39
C LYS A 184 -8.02 5.77 -14.73
N ARG A 185 -8.41 6.60 -13.77
CA ARG A 185 -8.66 8.05 -13.96
C ARG A 185 -7.39 8.81 -14.31
N PHE A 186 -6.30 8.57 -13.58
CA PHE A 186 -4.98 9.15 -13.82
C PHE A 186 -4.46 8.77 -15.21
N LEU A 187 -4.45 7.47 -15.55
CA LEU A 187 -3.98 7.00 -16.85
C LEU A 187 -4.77 7.62 -18.00
N ARG A 188 -6.10 7.79 -17.88
CA ARG A 188 -6.92 8.46 -18.90
C ARG A 188 -6.53 9.93 -19.09
N GLY A 189 -6.29 10.65 -17.99
CA GLY A 189 -5.86 12.06 -18.00
C GLY A 189 -4.38 12.28 -18.34
N ARG A 190 -3.55 11.23 -18.29
CA ARG A 190 -2.16 11.26 -18.79
C ARG A 190 -2.11 10.91 -20.27
N ASP A 191 -2.84 9.87 -20.68
CA ASP A 191 -2.66 9.27 -22.00
C ASP A 191 -3.48 9.98 -23.09
N HIS A 192 -4.72 10.40 -22.78
CA HIS A 192 -5.75 10.96 -23.69
C HIS A 192 -6.15 10.09 -24.90
N ARG A 193 -5.21 9.35 -25.49
CA ARG A 193 -5.30 8.51 -26.69
C ARG A 193 -4.52 7.20 -26.48
N CYS A 194 -4.69 6.26 -27.39
CA CYS A 194 -3.82 5.10 -27.57
C CYS A 194 -2.36 5.55 -27.77
N ARG A 195 -1.44 5.02 -26.95
CA ARG A 195 -0.03 5.43 -26.85
C ARG A 195 0.91 4.76 -27.87
N PHE A 196 0.36 4.10 -28.88
CA PHE A 196 1.12 3.61 -30.04
C PHE A 196 1.46 4.78 -30.99
N PRO A 197 2.65 4.83 -31.61
CA PRO A 197 3.09 5.97 -32.41
C PRO A 197 2.08 6.41 -33.48
N GLY A 198 1.71 7.69 -33.45
CA GLY A 198 0.77 8.29 -34.40
C GLY A 198 -0.71 7.89 -34.23
N CYS A 199 -1.05 6.96 -33.34
CA CYS A 199 -2.45 6.57 -33.12
C CYS A 199 -3.24 7.72 -32.47
N ARG A 200 -4.49 7.92 -32.92
CA ARG A 200 -5.40 8.97 -32.41
C ARG A 200 -6.67 8.41 -31.75
N MET A 201 -6.77 7.10 -31.54
CA MET A 201 -7.94 6.48 -30.91
C MET A 201 -8.04 6.94 -29.44
N PRO A 202 -9.17 7.52 -28.96
CA PRO A 202 -9.28 8.02 -27.59
C PRO A 202 -9.01 6.97 -26.51
N ALA A 203 -8.44 7.40 -25.37
CA ALA A 203 -8.17 6.52 -24.22
C ALA A 203 -9.45 5.85 -23.68
N ILE A 204 -10.59 6.54 -23.73
CA ILE A 204 -11.90 5.99 -23.34
C ILE A 204 -12.41 4.85 -24.28
N ARG A 205 -11.78 4.67 -25.45
CA ARG A 205 -12.02 3.54 -26.39
C ARG A 205 -10.78 2.63 -26.51
N SER A 206 -9.89 2.68 -25.53
CA SER A 206 -8.65 1.91 -25.46
C SER A 206 -8.65 1.05 -24.19
N ASP A 207 -8.02 -0.11 -24.27
CA ASP A 207 -7.71 -0.92 -23.09
C ASP A 207 -6.56 -0.26 -22.32
N ILE A 208 -6.37 -0.67 -21.06
CA ILE A 208 -5.14 -0.41 -20.32
C ILE A 208 -4.32 -1.70 -20.36
N ASP A 209 -3.09 -1.61 -20.85
CA ASP A 209 -2.16 -2.73 -21.06
C ASP A 209 -0.89 -2.53 -20.21
N HIS A 210 -0.28 -3.65 -19.78
CA HIS A 210 0.96 -3.68 -19.00
C HIS A 210 2.17 -3.78 -19.94
N THR A 211 3.09 -2.81 -19.91
CA THR A 211 4.32 -2.79 -20.72
C THR A 211 5.17 -4.05 -20.51
N ARG A 212 5.46 -4.39 -19.24
CA ARG A 212 5.92 -5.72 -18.81
C ARG A 212 4.71 -6.49 -18.28
N ASP A 213 4.45 -7.66 -18.83
CA ASP A 213 3.27 -8.46 -18.48
C ASP A 213 3.22 -8.81 -16.98
N PHE A 214 2.03 -8.68 -16.39
CA PHE A 214 1.80 -8.93 -14.97
C PHE A 214 2.18 -10.37 -14.56
N ALA A 215 1.85 -11.35 -15.40
CA ALA A 215 2.22 -12.76 -15.20
C ALA A 215 3.75 -13.02 -15.20
N LEU A 216 4.54 -12.08 -15.73
CA LEU A 216 6.01 -12.10 -15.73
C LEU A 216 6.59 -11.15 -14.67
N GLY A 217 5.84 -10.84 -13.62
CA GLY A 217 6.26 -9.95 -12.53
C GLY A 217 6.22 -8.46 -12.89
N GLY A 218 5.38 -8.06 -13.85
CA GLY A 218 5.06 -6.66 -14.10
C GLY A 218 4.11 -6.09 -13.03
N THR A 219 4.40 -4.90 -12.52
CA THR A 219 3.58 -4.21 -11.51
C THR A 219 2.34 -3.52 -12.11
N THR A 220 1.30 -3.31 -11.31
CA THR A 220 0.10 -2.56 -11.70
C THR A 220 0.19 -1.13 -11.18
N ASP A 221 0.95 -0.31 -11.90
CA ASP A 221 1.26 1.08 -11.53
C ASP A 221 1.39 1.99 -12.75
N ALA A 222 1.41 3.31 -12.52
CA ALA A 222 1.49 4.29 -13.60
C ALA A 222 2.75 4.17 -14.49
N GLY A 223 3.86 3.64 -13.96
CA GLY A 223 5.13 3.41 -14.66
C GLY A 223 5.19 2.13 -15.50
N ASN A 224 4.24 1.20 -15.35
CA ASN A 224 4.14 -0.01 -16.19
C ASN A 224 2.84 -0.08 -17.03
N LEU A 225 1.88 0.82 -16.83
CA LEU A 225 0.60 0.82 -17.55
C LEU A 225 0.49 1.93 -18.60
N ALA A 226 -0.17 1.63 -19.73
CA ALA A 226 -0.53 2.61 -20.77
C ALA A 226 -1.83 2.23 -21.52
N HIS A 227 -2.54 3.22 -22.06
CA HIS A 227 -3.71 2.97 -22.92
C HIS A 227 -3.31 2.52 -24.33
N LEU A 228 -3.84 1.38 -24.79
CA LEU A 228 -3.72 0.90 -26.18
C LEU A 228 -5.09 0.53 -26.74
N CYS A 229 -5.39 0.92 -27.98
CA CYS A 229 -6.59 0.45 -28.65
C CYS A 229 -6.43 -1.02 -29.06
N ARG A 230 -7.54 -1.77 -29.16
CA ARG A 230 -7.56 -3.23 -29.43
C ARG A 230 -6.58 -3.68 -30.52
N GLY A 231 -6.51 -2.97 -31.65
CA GLY A 231 -5.57 -3.28 -32.73
C GLY A 231 -4.09 -3.18 -32.33
N HIS A 232 -3.68 -2.13 -31.62
CA HIS A 232 -2.29 -1.97 -31.17
C HIS A 232 -1.96 -2.82 -29.94
N HIS A 233 -2.95 -3.09 -29.09
CA HIS A 233 -2.86 -4.04 -27.99
C HIS A 233 -2.59 -5.46 -28.52
N THR A 234 -3.38 -5.93 -29.51
CA THR A 234 -3.11 -7.21 -30.21
C THR A 234 -1.77 -7.18 -30.95
N LEU A 235 -1.41 -6.10 -31.65
CA LEU A 235 -0.14 -5.99 -32.37
C LEU A 235 1.08 -6.10 -31.46
N LYS A 236 1.07 -5.49 -30.26
CA LYS A 236 2.13 -5.62 -29.26
C LYS A 236 2.34 -7.09 -28.87
N HIS A 237 1.26 -7.81 -28.57
CA HIS A 237 1.33 -9.19 -28.07
C HIS A 237 1.55 -10.24 -29.17
N ALA A 238 1.12 -9.99 -30.41
CA ALA A 238 1.14 -10.96 -31.50
C ALA A 238 2.27 -10.76 -32.52
N THR A 239 3.18 -9.78 -32.34
CA THR A 239 4.23 -9.46 -33.32
C THR A 239 5.55 -9.03 -32.65
N PRO A 240 6.70 -8.99 -33.37
CA PRO A 240 7.99 -8.59 -32.78
C PRO A 240 8.14 -7.11 -32.41
N TRP A 241 7.07 -6.30 -32.45
CA TRP A 241 7.07 -4.94 -31.91
C TRP A 241 7.35 -4.97 -30.41
N ARG A 242 8.22 -4.07 -29.94
CA ARG A 242 8.54 -3.93 -28.51
C ARG A 242 8.19 -2.53 -28.03
N VAL A 243 7.85 -2.42 -26.76
CA VAL A 243 7.61 -1.15 -26.07
C VAL A 243 8.36 -1.15 -24.75
N LYS A 244 8.92 0.01 -24.41
CA LYS A 244 9.60 0.27 -23.15
C LYS A 244 9.05 1.56 -22.57
N GLN A 245 8.64 1.50 -21.31
CA GLN A 245 8.11 2.65 -20.60
C GLN A 245 9.26 3.39 -19.92
N LEU A 246 9.34 4.70 -20.16
CA LEU A 246 10.35 5.60 -19.64
C LEU A 246 9.75 6.51 -18.55
N ALA A 247 10.58 7.36 -17.95
CA ALA A 247 10.15 8.36 -16.99
C ALA A 247 9.01 9.25 -17.54
N ALA A 248 8.20 9.79 -16.63
CA ALA A 248 7.03 10.63 -16.93
C ALA A 248 5.96 10.00 -17.84
N GLY A 249 6.00 8.68 -18.11
CA GLY A 249 5.01 8.00 -18.96
C GLY A 249 5.25 8.14 -20.47
N ILE A 250 6.47 8.51 -20.86
CA ILE A 250 6.95 8.45 -22.25
C ILE A 250 7.10 6.97 -22.64
N LEU A 251 6.68 6.61 -23.85
CA LEU A 251 6.90 5.26 -24.41
C LEU A 251 7.92 5.29 -25.55
N GLU A 252 8.86 4.36 -25.50
CA GLU A 252 9.82 4.06 -26.56
C GLU A 252 9.38 2.76 -27.26
N TRP A 253 8.93 2.86 -28.51
CA TRP A 253 8.50 1.73 -29.33
C TRP A 253 9.57 1.34 -30.34
N THR A 254 9.86 0.04 -30.47
CA THR A 254 10.77 -0.49 -31.50
C THR A 254 10.00 -1.39 -32.47
N SER A 255 10.10 -1.10 -33.77
CA SER A 255 9.48 -1.93 -34.81
C SER A 255 10.26 -3.22 -35.09
N PRO A 256 9.67 -4.21 -35.77
CA PRO A 256 10.37 -5.41 -36.23
C PRO A 256 11.57 -5.13 -37.14
N ALA A 257 11.59 -3.97 -37.83
CA ALA A 257 12.71 -3.50 -38.64
C ALA A 257 13.79 -2.75 -37.83
N GLY A 258 13.65 -2.64 -36.51
CA GLY A 258 14.61 -1.97 -35.63
C GLY A 258 14.48 -0.45 -35.54
N HIS A 259 13.48 0.17 -36.17
CA HIS A 259 13.23 1.60 -36.04
C HIS A 259 12.58 1.94 -34.70
N THR A 260 13.09 2.98 -34.03
CA THR A 260 12.58 3.46 -32.73
C THR A 260 11.69 4.68 -32.90
N TYR A 261 10.58 4.73 -32.16
CA TYR A 261 9.60 5.81 -32.16
C TYR A 261 9.24 6.19 -30.72
N THR A 262 9.37 7.48 -30.39
CA THR A 262 9.04 7.99 -29.04
C THR A 262 7.65 8.62 -29.04
N ASP A 263 6.75 8.13 -28.17
CA ASP A 263 5.44 8.74 -27.91
C ASP A 263 5.43 9.38 -26.51
N HIS A 264 5.24 10.70 -26.49
CA HIS A 264 5.09 11.47 -25.25
C HIS A 264 3.61 11.56 -24.85
N PRO A 265 3.30 11.55 -23.54
CA PRO A 265 1.97 11.90 -23.05
C PRO A 265 1.51 13.22 -23.67
N PRO A 266 0.27 13.32 -24.19
CA PRO A 266 -0.23 14.59 -24.70
C PRO A 266 -0.36 15.58 -23.54
N GLY A 267 0.53 16.57 -23.51
CA GLY A 267 0.56 17.60 -22.46
C GLY A 267 -0.75 18.39 -22.36
N PRO A 268 -0.94 19.17 -21.28
CA PRO A 268 -2.09 20.04 -21.15
C PRO A 268 -2.18 20.98 -22.35
N ALA A 269 -3.40 21.14 -22.89
CA ALA A 269 -3.65 21.99 -24.04
C ALA A 269 -3.58 23.48 -23.64
N LEU A 270 -2.36 24.01 -23.56
CA LEU A 270 -2.11 25.43 -23.31
C LEU A 270 -2.53 26.25 -24.53
N PRO A 271 -3.40 27.28 -24.36
CA PRO A 271 -3.83 28.12 -25.48
C PRO A 271 -2.63 28.90 -26.05
N GLY A 272 -2.35 28.70 -27.34
CA GLY A 272 -1.29 29.39 -28.08
C GLY A 272 -0.13 28.50 -28.57
N THR A 273 0.05 27.29 -28.03
CA THR A 273 1.15 26.40 -28.49
C THR A 273 0.78 25.69 -29.78
N THR A 274 1.35 26.13 -30.91
CA THR A 274 1.31 25.37 -32.18
C THR A 274 2.46 24.35 -32.24
N ALA A 275 2.34 23.36 -33.12
CA ALA A 275 3.30 22.25 -33.21
C ALA A 275 4.76 22.67 -33.54
N ALA A 276 4.95 23.88 -34.07
CA ALA A 276 6.28 24.42 -34.38
C ALA A 276 7.15 24.68 -33.11
N SER A 277 6.54 24.89 -31.94
CA SER A 277 7.28 25.18 -30.70
C SER A 277 8.00 23.96 -30.09
N LEU A 278 7.87 22.76 -30.67
CA LEU A 278 8.46 21.53 -30.13
C LEU A 278 9.74 21.04 -30.83
N THR A 279 10.16 21.67 -31.94
CA THR A 279 11.44 21.36 -32.61
C THR A 279 12.63 22.14 -32.03
N GLY A 280 12.63 22.32 -30.71
CA GLY A 280 13.72 22.95 -29.97
C GLY A 280 14.88 21.98 -29.72
N THR A 281 15.69 21.71 -30.75
CA THR A 281 16.84 20.78 -30.67
C THR A 281 17.94 21.35 -29.75
N ALA A 282 17.88 21.01 -28.46
CA ALA A 282 18.84 21.43 -27.45
C ALA A 282 20.19 20.68 -27.60
N ALA A 283 20.98 21.08 -28.61
CA ALA A 283 22.34 20.62 -28.82
C ALA A 283 23.30 21.27 -27.80
N SER A 284 23.40 20.68 -26.61
CA SER A 284 24.27 21.15 -25.52
C SER A 284 25.75 21.10 -25.92
N ARG A 285 26.35 22.27 -26.22
CA ARG A 285 27.80 22.41 -26.42
C ARG A 285 28.51 22.45 -25.06
N PRO A 286 29.61 21.69 -24.85
CA PRO A 286 30.39 21.79 -23.62
C PRO A 286 31.10 23.16 -23.49
N PRO A 287 31.38 23.62 -22.27
CA PRO A 287 32.13 24.86 -22.03
C PRO A 287 33.64 24.64 -22.25
N GLY A 288 34.33 25.58 -22.89
CA GLY A 288 35.79 25.58 -22.98
C GLY A 288 36.40 25.83 -24.37
N ALA A 289 36.24 27.04 -24.91
CA ALA A 289 37.13 27.59 -25.93
C ALA A 289 37.06 29.13 -25.87
N SER A 290 38.21 29.81 -25.91
CA SER A 290 38.33 31.26 -25.80
C SER A 290 38.01 32.00 -27.11
N GLU A 291 37.52 33.23 -27.01
CA GLU A 291 37.22 34.10 -28.15
C GLU A 291 38.48 34.56 -28.90
N PRO A 292 38.51 34.49 -30.25
CA PRO A 292 39.28 35.41 -31.09
C PRO A 292 38.52 36.74 -31.27
N ARG A 293 39.25 37.82 -31.53
CA ARG A 293 38.72 39.20 -31.49
C ARG A 293 37.99 39.63 -32.77
N ASP A 294 37.18 40.68 -32.62
CA ASP A 294 36.63 41.50 -33.70
C ASP A 294 37.70 41.93 -34.72
N THR A 295 37.39 41.72 -36.01
CA THR A 295 37.97 42.46 -37.13
C THR A 295 36.92 42.75 -38.22
N GLY A 296 36.08 43.77 -38.00
CA GLY A 296 35.68 44.74 -39.02
C GLY A 296 34.99 44.24 -40.31
N ARG A 297 33.65 44.32 -40.34
CA ARG A 297 32.83 44.16 -41.56
C ARG A 297 32.81 45.45 -42.41
N PRO A 298 33.02 45.40 -43.74
CA PRO A 298 32.46 46.38 -44.67
C PRO A 298 31.03 45.98 -45.07
N SER A 299 30.07 46.89 -44.91
CA SER A 299 28.66 46.66 -45.27
C SER A 299 28.40 46.84 -46.76
N VAL A 300 27.60 45.96 -47.35
CA VAL A 300 26.84 46.25 -48.58
C VAL A 300 25.36 46.22 -48.24
N THR A 301 24.64 47.26 -48.64
CA THR A 301 23.21 47.47 -48.38
C THR A 301 22.44 47.23 -49.67
N PHE A 302 21.31 46.53 -49.61
CA PHE A 302 20.42 46.36 -50.75
C PHE A 302 19.08 47.03 -50.45
N THR A 303 18.80 48.14 -51.13
CA THR A 303 17.50 48.82 -51.12
C THR A 303 16.62 48.26 -52.23
N PRO A 304 15.37 47.87 -51.95
CA PRO A 304 14.40 47.62 -53.00
C PRO A 304 13.94 48.94 -53.63
N ASP A 305 13.62 48.92 -54.92
CA ASP A 305 12.42 49.53 -55.53
C ASP A 305 12.47 49.32 -57.06
N GLY A 306 11.31 49.06 -57.68
CA GLY A 306 11.20 48.77 -59.11
C GLY A 306 9.99 47.91 -59.45
N ASP A 307 8.86 48.57 -59.73
CA ASP A 307 7.60 47.91 -60.15
C ASP A 307 7.68 47.31 -61.57
N PRO A 308 6.78 46.37 -61.94
CA PRO A 308 7.01 45.43 -63.04
C PRO A 308 6.55 45.90 -64.43
N PRO A 309 7.13 45.33 -65.51
CA PRO A 309 6.55 45.37 -66.86
C PRO A 309 5.39 44.35 -67.03
N PRO A 310 4.54 44.48 -68.07
CA PRO A 310 3.18 43.92 -68.04
C PRO A 310 2.90 42.78 -69.05
N PHE A 311 1.64 42.31 -68.99
CA PHE A 311 0.93 41.32 -69.84
C PHE A 311 1.07 39.85 -69.41
#